data_AF-A0A2S7TYW0-F1
#
_entry.id   AF-A0A2S7TYW0-F1
#
_cell.length_a   1.000
_cell.length_b   1.000
_cell.length_c   1.000
_cell.angle_alpha   90.00
_cell.angle_beta   90.00
_cell.angle_gamma   90.00
#
_symmetry.space_group_name_H-M   'P 1'
#
loop_
_entity.id
_entity.type
_entity.pdbx_description
1 polymer ?
#
loop_
_entity_poly.entity_id
_entity_poly.type
_entity_poly.pdbx_seq_one_letter_code
_entity_poly.pdbx_strand_id
1 'polypeptide(L)'
;MSVDGLDVMDGKSASTKKRGYMIEPGKTLSVKGFRTSDAAVAAFKFSSVDTSYSNLRHGTTRNVGVIGMAVFTEKGIDPWRWNGGELDARNAAQAFAEAPMLKAQ
;
A
#
# COMPACT_ATOMS: atom_id res chain seq x y z
N MET A 1 -4.41 2.26 1.79
CA MET A 1 -3.26 1.35 1.93
C MET A 1 -3.69 -0.01 1.43
N SER A 2 -2.80 -0.73 0.76
CA SER A 2 -3.06 -2.06 0.22
C SER A 2 -1.88 -2.99 0.44
N VAL A 3 -2.18 -4.28 0.55
CA VAL A 3 -1.19 -5.37 0.48
C VAL A 3 -1.70 -6.37 -0.54
N ASP A 4 -0.83 -6.85 -1.41
CA ASP A 4 -1.16 -7.79 -2.48
C ASP A 4 -2.25 -7.30 -3.46
N GLY A 5 -2.40 -5.97 -3.58
CA GLY A 5 -3.45 -5.32 -4.36
C GLY A 5 -4.82 -5.22 -3.67
N LEU A 6 -4.93 -5.74 -2.44
CA LEU A 6 -6.16 -5.72 -1.64
C LEU A 6 -6.08 -4.63 -0.57
N ASP A 7 -7.18 -3.93 -0.37
CA ASP A 7 -7.37 -2.95 0.68
C ASP A 7 -7.30 -3.64 2.04
N VAL A 8 -6.47 -3.09 2.93
CA VAL A 8 -6.24 -3.64 4.27
C VAL A 8 -7.48 -3.56 5.17
N MET A 9 -8.47 -2.72 4.85
CA MET A 9 -9.67 -2.54 5.68
C MET A 9 -10.83 -3.48 5.37
N ASP A 10 -10.92 -4.00 4.14
CA ASP A 10 -12.02 -4.89 3.75
C ASP A 10 -11.60 -6.10 2.90
N GLY A 11 -10.31 -6.21 2.56
CA GLY A 11 -9.75 -7.32 1.77
C GLY A 11 -10.21 -7.35 0.31
N LYS A 12 -10.87 -6.31 -0.20
CA LYS A 12 -11.29 -6.19 -1.62
C LYS A 12 -10.24 -5.40 -2.42
N SER A 13 -10.37 -5.34 -3.74
CA SER A 13 -9.48 -4.54 -4.59
C SER A 13 -9.29 -3.11 -4.07
N ALA A 14 -8.03 -2.68 -4.01
CA ALA A 14 -7.67 -1.37 -3.50
C ALA A 14 -8.07 -0.24 -4.48
N SER A 15 -8.46 0.91 -3.92
CA SER A 15 -8.76 2.12 -4.69
C SER A 15 -8.57 3.37 -3.83
N THR A 16 -8.09 4.45 -4.43
CA THR A 16 -7.95 5.77 -3.78
C THR A 16 -9.29 6.43 -3.48
N LYS A 17 -10.39 5.94 -4.06
CA LYS A 17 -11.75 6.45 -3.84
C LYS A 17 -12.40 5.87 -2.58
N LYS A 18 -11.79 4.85 -1.96
CA LYS A 18 -12.30 4.23 -0.75
C LYS A 18 -11.89 5.05 0.47
N ARG A 19 -12.62 4.85 1.58
CA ARG A 19 -12.26 5.45 2.88
C ARG A 19 -10.85 5.02 3.27
N GLY A 20 -10.17 5.85 4.03
CA GLY A 20 -8.80 5.66 4.51
C GLY A 20 -8.70 5.78 6.03
N TYR A 21 -7.47 5.68 6.53
CA TYR A 21 -7.14 6.02 7.91
C TYR A 21 -6.91 7.53 8.02
N MET A 22 -7.32 8.13 9.14
CA MET A 22 -6.91 9.47 9.55
C MET A 22 -5.89 9.32 10.68
N ILE A 23 -4.72 9.94 10.51
CA ILE A 23 -3.60 9.80 11.45
C ILE A 23 -3.27 11.19 11.98
N GLU A 24 -3.34 11.35 13.30
CA GLU A 24 -2.98 12.62 13.95
C GLU A 24 -1.46 12.86 13.95
N PRO A 25 -1.01 14.11 14.08
CA PRO A 25 0.41 14.44 14.18
C PRO A 25 1.13 13.64 15.27
N GLY A 26 2.29 13.08 14.93
CA GLY A 26 3.12 12.30 15.87
C GLY A 26 2.56 10.94 16.26
N LYS A 27 1.46 10.48 15.65
CA LYS A 27 0.89 9.15 15.91
C LYS A 27 1.39 8.11 14.92
N THR A 28 1.35 6.86 15.35
CA THR A 28 1.72 5.69 14.55
C THR A 28 0.49 4.85 14.26
N LEU A 29 0.25 4.54 12.98
CA LEU A 29 -0.74 3.56 12.56
C LEU A 29 -0.09 2.17 12.49
N SER A 30 -0.61 1.20 13.26
CA SER A 30 -0.21 -0.21 13.16
C SER A 30 -1.29 -1.03 12.45
N VAL A 31 -0.96 -1.58 11.28
CA VAL A 31 -1.84 -2.46 10.49
C VAL A 31 -1.35 -3.89 10.66
N LYS A 32 -2.10 -4.70 11.43
CA LYS A 32 -1.69 -6.07 11.79
C LYS A 32 -2.03 -7.12 10.72
N GLY A 33 -2.87 -6.80 9.74
CA GLY A 33 -3.36 -7.72 8.72
C GLY A 33 -4.52 -7.15 7.91
N PHE A 34 -5.08 -7.95 7.00
CA PHE A 34 -6.35 -7.62 6.33
C PHE A 34 -7.50 -7.74 7.34
N ARG A 35 -8.22 -6.65 7.57
CA ARG A 35 -9.45 -6.67 8.37
C ARG A 35 -10.58 -7.15 7.47
N THR A 36 -11.27 -8.20 7.89
CA THR A 36 -12.49 -8.69 7.23
C THR A 36 -13.75 -8.36 8.04
N SER A 37 -13.59 -8.00 9.32
CA SER A 37 -14.61 -7.42 10.22
C SER A 37 -13.94 -6.79 11.46
N ASP A 38 -14.72 -6.21 12.39
CA ASP A 38 -14.22 -5.67 13.67
C ASP A 38 -13.49 -6.70 14.54
N ALA A 39 -13.83 -7.99 14.38
CA ALA A 39 -13.30 -9.10 15.18
C ALA A 39 -12.30 -10.00 14.42
N ALA A 40 -12.21 -9.91 13.09
CA ALA A 40 -11.39 -10.81 12.29
C ALA A 40 -10.23 -10.08 11.59
N VAL A 41 -9.01 -10.48 11.95
CA VAL A 41 -7.76 -9.98 11.35
C VAL A 41 -7.04 -11.16 10.70
N ALA A 42 -6.90 -11.14 9.38
CA ALA A 42 -6.02 -12.03 8.66
C ALA A 42 -4.60 -11.45 8.68
N ALA A 43 -3.76 -11.93 9.59
CA ALA A 43 -2.38 -11.49 9.72
C ALA A 43 -1.60 -11.64 8.40
N PHE A 44 -0.71 -10.70 8.10
CA PHE A 44 0.21 -10.84 6.99
C PHE A 44 1.16 -12.00 7.29
N LYS A 45 1.12 -13.04 6.47
CA LYS A 45 2.02 -14.18 6.54
C LYS A 45 2.80 -14.26 5.24
N PHE A 46 4.10 -14.45 5.36
CA PHE A 46 4.91 -14.83 4.21
C PHE A 46 4.60 -16.30 3.89
N SER A 47 4.12 -16.55 2.68
CA SER A 47 3.80 -17.87 2.18
C SER A 47 4.25 -18.01 0.73
N SER A 48 4.28 -19.23 0.20
CA SER A 48 4.45 -19.43 -1.24
C SER A 48 3.31 -18.75 -2.01
N VAL A 49 3.58 -18.35 -3.25
CA VAL A 49 2.60 -17.67 -4.12
C VAL A 49 1.29 -18.47 -4.22
N ASP A 50 1.39 -19.80 -4.32
CA ASP A 50 0.25 -20.72 -4.40
C ASP A 50 -0.71 -20.61 -3.21
N THR A 51 -0.18 -20.30 -2.02
CA THR A 51 -0.94 -20.20 -0.77
C THR A 51 -1.22 -18.76 -0.35
N SER A 52 -0.85 -17.77 -1.17
CA SER A 52 -1.07 -16.36 -0.87
C SER A 52 -2.57 -16.01 -0.82
N TYR A 53 -2.93 -15.06 0.05
CA TYR A 53 -4.33 -14.67 0.24
C TYR A 53 -4.98 -14.12 -1.04
N SER A 54 -4.23 -13.34 -1.84
CA SER A 54 -4.70 -12.83 -3.14
C SER A 54 -4.93 -13.93 -4.18
N ASN A 55 -4.09 -14.98 -4.19
CA ASN A 55 -4.31 -16.13 -5.07
C ASN A 55 -5.56 -16.92 -4.61
N LEU A 56 -5.67 -17.22 -3.32
CA LEU A 56 -6.79 -17.97 -2.74
C LEU A 56 -8.15 -17.25 -2.88
N ARG A 57 -8.16 -15.91 -2.83
CA ARG A 57 -9.41 -15.12 -2.91
C ARG A 57 -9.77 -14.67 -4.33
N HIS A 58 -8.79 -14.36 -5.16
CA HIS A 58 -9.02 -13.66 -6.44
C HIS A 58 -8.22 -14.22 -7.62
N GLY A 59 -7.35 -15.23 -7.43
CA GLY A 59 -6.61 -15.87 -8.51
C GLY A 59 -5.59 -14.98 -9.23
N THR A 60 -5.18 -13.86 -8.63
CA THR A 60 -4.19 -12.94 -9.22
C THR A 60 -2.91 -12.91 -8.38
N THR A 61 -1.77 -13.22 -9.01
CA THR A 61 -0.46 -13.32 -8.35
C THR A 61 0.43 -12.11 -8.59
N ARG A 62 0.04 -11.21 -9.49
CA ARG A 62 0.87 -10.08 -9.96
C ARG A 62 1.32 -9.12 -8.86
N ASN A 63 0.54 -8.99 -7.79
CA ASN A 63 0.80 -8.01 -6.74
C ASN A 63 1.28 -8.64 -5.43
N VAL A 64 1.49 -9.96 -5.37
CA VAL A 64 1.85 -10.65 -4.12
C VAL A 64 3.15 -10.08 -3.56
N GLY A 65 3.13 -9.73 -2.27
CA GLY A 65 4.22 -9.07 -1.54
C GLY A 65 4.27 -7.55 -1.69
N VAL A 66 3.45 -6.93 -2.54
CA VAL A 66 3.50 -5.47 -2.78
C VAL A 66 2.65 -4.71 -1.77
N ILE A 67 3.28 -3.75 -1.08
CA ILE A 67 2.60 -2.80 -0.20
C ILE A 67 2.41 -1.48 -0.96
N GLY A 68 1.17 -1.00 -1.05
CA GLY A 68 0.81 0.26 -1.68
C GLY A 68 0.22 1.25 -0.68
N MET A 69 0.61 2.53 -0.76
CA MET A 69 0.05 3.59 0.07
C MET A 69 -0.18 4.85 -0.75
N ALA A 70 -1.33 5.48 -0.53
CA ALA A 70 -1.61 6.84 -0.98
C ALA A 70 -1.81 7.70 0.26
N VAL A 71 -1.08 8.81 0.33
CA VAL A 71 -1.12 9.75 1.45
C VAL A 71 -1.72 11.05 0.95
N PHE A 72 -2.73 11.54 1.66
CA PHE A 72 -3.43 12.78 1.35
C PHE A 72 -3.37 13.67 2.59
N THR A 73 -3.23 14.97 2.36
CA THR A 73 -3.48 15.95 3.40
C THR A 73 -4.96 16.22 3.54
N GLU A 74 -5.33 16.82 4.67
CA GLU A 74 -6.67 17.32 4.85
C GLU A 74 -7.02 18.33 3.76
N LYS A 75 -8.28 18.33 3.33
CA LYS A 75 -8.74 19.20 2.25
C LYS A 75 -8.45 20.66 2.60
N GLY A 76 -7.73 21.35 1.72
CA GLY A 76 -7.36 22.76 1.89
C GLY A 76 -6.02 22.97 2.60
N ILE A 77 -5.37 21.90 3.07
CA ILE A 77 -4.01 21.95 3.59
C ILE A 77 -3.04 21.53 2.49
N ASP A 78 -2.24 22.47 2.00
CA ASP A 78 -1.08 22.19 1.17
C ASP A 78 0.18 22.17 2.06
N PRO A 79 0.72 20.99 2.38
CA PRO A 79 1.91 20.87 3.23
C PRO A 79 3.18 21.34 2.50
N TRP A 80 3.11 21.48 1.17
CA TRP A 80 4.25 21.78 0.30
C TRP A 80 4.26 23.22 -0.21
N ARG A 81 3.32 24.06 0.25
CA ARG A 81 3.17 25.46 -0.18
C ARG A 81 4.48 26.25 -0.15
N TRP A 82 5.40 25.90 0.74
CA TRP A 82 6.68 26.57 0.92
C TRP A 82 7.90 25.72 0.53
N ASN A 83 7.70 24.50 -0.01
CA ASN A 83 8.77 23.56 -0.36
C ASN A 83 8.57 22.93 -1.75
N GLY A 84 8.63 23.77 -2.79
CA GLY A 84 8.45 23.34 -4.18
C GLY A 84 9.45 22.28 -4.65
N GLY A 85 10.69 22.31 -4.14
CA GLY A 85 11.69 21.31 -4.50
C GLY A 85 11.36 19.89 -4.02
N GLU A 86 10.64 19.74 -2.90
CA GLU A 86 10.21 18.43 -2.42
C GLU A 86 9.05 17.85 -3.27
N LEU A 87 8.16 18.72 -3.77
CA LEU A 87 7.13 18.33 -4.73
C LEU A 87 7.75 17.75 -6.01
N ASP A 88 8.75 18.42 -6.57
CA ASP A 88 9.45 17.97 -7.77
C ASP A 88 10.17 16.63 -7.54
N ALA A 89 10.87 16.49 -6.40
CA ALA A 89 11.54 15.25 -6.03
C ALA A 89 10.55 14.08 -5.86
N ARG A 90 9.35 14.33 -5.31
CA ARG A 90 8.29 13.33 -5.20
C ARG A 90 7.72 12.93 -6.55
N ASN A 91 7.49 13.89 -7.44
CA ASN A 91 6.95 13.62 -8.77
C ASN A 91 7.94 12.83 -9.65
N ALA A 92 9.24 13.01 -9.44
CA ALA A 92 10.30 12.27 -10.14
C ALA A 92 10.67 10.94 -9.47
N ALA A 93 10.10 10.62 -8.30
CA ALA A 93 10.47 9.42 -7.56
C ALA A 93 10.00 8.13 -8.27
N GLN A 94 10.91 7.17 -8.43
CA GLN A 94 10.58 5.81 -8.85
C GLN A 94 10.24 4.97 -7.62
N ALA A 95 8.98 4.53 -7.52
CA ALA A 95 8.49 3.76 -6.39
C ALA A 95 9.02 2.31 -6.35
N PHE A 96 9.58 1.82 -7.44
CA PHE A 96 10.09 0.45 -7.58
C PHE A 96 11.53 0.48 -8.09
N ALA A 97 12.37 -0.37 -7.53
CA ALA A 97 13.70 -0.60 -8.08
C ALA A 97 13.57 -1.18 -9.49
N GLU A 98 14.39 -0.69 -10.43
CA GLU A 98 14.57 -1.38 -11.71
C GLU A 98 15.13 -2.78 -11.44
N ALA A 99 14.64 -3.78 -12.18
CA ALA A 99 15.17 -5.12 -12.11
C ALA A 99 16.69 -5.06 -12.38
N PRO A 100 17.52 -5.77 -11.61
CA PRO A 100 18.96 -5.75 -11.84
C PRO A 100 19.23 -6.16 -13.28
N MET A 101 19.98 -5.35 -14.02
CA MET A 101 20.43 -5.70 -15.36
C MET A 101 21.18 -7.03 -15.27
N LEU A 102 20.57 -8.10 -15.76
CA LEU A 102 21.27 -9.36 -16.02
C LEU A 102 22.38 -9.03 -17.01
N LYS A 103 23.63 -8.90 -16.52
CA LYS A 103 24.79 -9.00 -17.39
C LYS A 103 24.86 -10.45 -17.83
N ALA A 104 24.29 -10.74 -19.01
CA ALA A 104 24.66 -11.93 -19.75
C ALA A 104 26.16 -11.81 -20.07
N GLN A 105 26.92 -12.85 -19.69
CA GLN A 105 28.33 -13.00 -19.97
C GLN A 105 28.58 -13.23 -21.47
#